data_AF-A0A7S4C3W0-F1
#
_entry.id   AF-A0A7S4C3W0-F1
#
_cell.length_a   1.000
_cell.length_b   1.000
_cell.length_c   1.000
_cell.angle_alpha   90.00
_cell.angle_beta   90.00
_cell.angle_gamma   90.00
#
_symmetry.space_group_name_H-M   'P 1'
#
loop_
_entity.id
_entity.type
_entity.pdbx_description
1 polymer ?
#
loop_
_entity_poly.entity_id
_entity_poly.type
_entity_poly.pdbx_seq_one_letter_code
_entity_poly.pdbx_strand_id
1 'polypeptide(L)'
;RLPHDVVVGADVLYERDAPAAIAPLLRALTKPCGALVLLADDAARPYGDAHRAELLRRLEDDDAPFTLQASERVDVPAANGAWPHQIQLLLLRRSCTNG
;
A
#
# COMPACT_ATOMS: atom_id res chain seq x y z
N ARG A 1 -10.52 -8.37 -18.44
CA ARG A 1 -9.10 -7.96 -18.37
C ARG A 1 -8.43 -8.87 -17.35
N LEU A 2 -7.25 -9.42 -17.65
CA LEU A 2 -6.52 -10.20 -16.67
C LEU A 2 -6.02 -9.27 -15.56
N PRO A 3 -6.03 -9.69 -14.29
CA PRO A 3 -5.51 -8.88 -13.21
C PRO A 3 -4.01 -8.58 -13.39
N HIS A 4 -3.53 -7.52 -12.76
CA HIS A 4 -2.19 -6.97 -12.88
C HIS A 4 -1.17 -7.72 -12.00
N ASP A 5 0.05 -7.89 -12.53
CA ASP A 5 1.20 -8.42 -11.77
C ASP A 5 1.73 -7.41 -10.75
N VAL A 6 1.64 -6.13 -11.08
CA VAL A 6 2.14 -5.03 -10.26
C VAL A 6 1.08 -3.94 -10.20
N VAL A 7 0.78 -3.47 -8.99
CA VAL A 7 -0.03 -2.28 -8.74
C VAL A 7 0.82 -1.27 -7.98
N VAL A 8 0.79 -0.01 -8.41
CA VAL A 8 1.51 1.08 -7.77
C VAL A 8 0.50 2.14 -7.37
N GLY A 9 0.56 2.61 -6.11
CA GLY A 9 -0.28 3.69 -5.59
C GLY A 9 0.58 4.73 -4.88
N ALA A 10 0.23 6.00 -5.06
CA ALA A 10 0.86 7.11 -4.34
C ALA A 10 -0.21 8.03 -3.76
N ASP A 11 -0.02 8.46 -2.51
CA ASP A 11 -0.96 9.32 -1.77
C ASP A 11 -2.40 8.80 -1.71
N VAL A 12 -2.56 7.48 -1.71
CA VAL A 12 -3.86 6.83 -1.74
C VAL A 12 -4.48 6.73 -0.34
N LEU A 13 -3.70 6.77 0.73
CA LEU A 13 -4.19 6.64 2.11
C LEU A 13 -4.58 7.97 2.78
N TYR A 14 -4.99 8.97 1.97
CA TYR A 14 -5.33 10.30 2.47
C TYR A 14 -6.61 10.34 3.29
N GLU A 15 -7.70 9.81 2.75
CA GLU A 15 -9.03 9.88 3.36
C GLU A 15 -9.17 8.93 4.55
N ARG A 16 -10.01 9.29 5.52
CA ARG A 16 -10.27 8.48 6.72
C ARG A 16 -10.66 7.04 6.39
N ASP A 17 -11.46 6.86 5.34
CA ASP A 17 -11.98 5.57 4.92
C ASP A 17 -11.12 4.90 3.83
N ALA A 18 -9.97 5.50 3.48
CA ALA A 18 -9.09 5.02 2.41
C ALA A 18 -8.65 3.55 2.62
N PRO A 19 -8.25 3.09 3.82
CA PRO A 19 -7.91 1.67 4.03
C PRO A 19 -9.05 0.72 3.68
N ALA A 20 -10.29 1.08 4.00
CA ALA A 20 -11.47 0.26 3.73
C ALA A 20 -11.80 0.21 2.24
N ALA A 21 -11.58 1.31 1.51
CA ALA A 21 -11.81 1.37 0.06
C ALA A 21 -10.70 0.72 -0.77
N ILE A 22 -9.44 0.86 -0.35
CA ILE A 22 -8.27 0.39 -1.10
C ILE A 22 -8.07 -1.10 -1.00
N ALA A 23 -8.28 -1.71 0.16
CA ALA A 23 -8.11 -3.15 0.35
C ALA A 23 -8.88 -4.00 -0.71
N PRO A 24 -10.20 -3.82 -0.92
CA PRO A 24 -10.92 -4.58 -1.95
C PRO A 24 -10.48 -4.22 -3.37
N LEU A 25 -10.08 -2.97 -3.62
CA LEU A 25 -9.58 -2.54 -4.93
C LEU A 25 -8.26 -3.24 -5.29
N LEU A 26 -7.30 -3.31 -4.36
CA LEU A 26 -6.05 -4.03 -4.57
C LEU A 26 -6.29 -5.51 -4.87
N ARG A 27 -7.27 -6.14 -4.20
CA ARG A 27 -7.66 -7.53 -4.46
C ARG A 27 -8.22 -7.74 -5.86
N ALA A 28 -9.05 -6.81 -6.33
CA ALA A 28 -9.64 -6.86 -7.67
C ALA A 28 -8.61 -6.57 -8.79
N LEU A 29 -7.65 -5.68 -8.51
CA LEU A 29 -6.64 -5.28 -9.48
C LEU A 29 -5.47 -6.26 -9.59
N THR A 30 -5.13 -6.98 -8.54
CA THR A 30 -3.96 -7.88 -8.52
C THR A 30 -4.30 -9.30 -8.94
N LYS A 31 -3.34 -10.00 -9.55
CA LYS A 31 -3.46 -11.44 -9.78
C LYS A 31 -3.66 -12.18 -8.46
N PRO A 32 -4.42 -13.30 -8.45
CA PRO A 32 -4.70 -14.07 -7.22
C PRO A 32 -3.46 -14.57 -6.48
N CYS A 33 -2.32 -14.66 -7.15
CA CYS A 33 -1.08 -15.24 -6.63
C CYS A 33 0.12 -14.48 -7.22
N GLY A 34 1.10 -14.18 -6.38
CA GLY A 34 2.41 -13.68 -6.79
C GLY A 34 2.46 -12.20 -7.21
N ALA A 35 1.33 -11.49 -7.15
CA ALA A 35 1.29 -10.06 -7.48
C ALA A 35 2.03 -9.21 -6.43
N LEU A 36 2.56 -8.07 -6.87
CA LEU A 36 3.22 -7.08 -6.05
C LEU A 36 2.38 -5.80 -5.96
N VAL A 37 2.38 -5.16 -4.80
CA VAL A 37 1.83 -3.82 -4.61
C VAL A 37 2.91 -2.94 -4.00
N LEU A 38 3.17 -1.79 -4.61
CA LEU A 38 4.01 -0.74 -4.05
C LEU A 38 3.11 0.45 -3.70
N LEU A 39 3.05 0.81 -2.42
CA LEU A 39 2.37 2.01 -1.95
C LEU A 39 3.39 3.03 -1.45
N ALA A 40 3.18 4.29 -1.81
CA ALA A 40 3.99 5.42 -1.39
C ALA A 40 3.09 6.51 -0.80
N ASP A 41 3.12 6.70 0.50
CA ASP A 41 2.29 7.71 1.17
C ASP A 41 3.14 8.62 2.03
N ASP A 42 2.77 9.89 2.13
CA ASP A 42 3.41 10.84 3.05
C ASP A 42 3.43 10.30 4.50
N ALA A 43 4.64 10.17 5.05
CA ALA A 43 4.89 9.66 6.39
C ALA A 43 4.51 10.66 7.48
N ALA A 44 4.49 11.96 7.17
CA ALA A 44 4.22 13.03 8.13
C ALA A 44 2.72 13.26 8.40
N ARG A 45 1.82 12.51 7.76
CA ARG A 45 0.37 12.72 7.91
C ARG A 45 -0.13 12.33 9.30
N PRO A 46 -1.03 13.14 9.92
CA PRO A 46 -1.55 12.89 11.28
C PRO A 46 -2.16 11.50 11.52
N TYR A 47 -2.66 10.85 10.47
CA TYR A 47 -3.27 9.52 10.53
C TYR A 47 -2.53 8.47 9.69
N GLY A 48 -1.36 8.82 9.12
CA GLY A 48 -0.66 7.98 8.16
C GLY A 48 -0.32 6.60 8.71
N ASP A 49 0.26 6.53 9.92
CA ASP A 49 0.62 5.25 10.55
C ASP A 49 -0.62 4.41 10.89
N ALA A 50 -1.70 5.04 11.37
CA ALA A 50 -2.95 4.35 11.69
C ALA A 50 -3.64 3.79 10.43
N HIS A 51 -3.69 4.57 9.34
CA HIS A 51 -4.26 4.13 8.07
C HIS A 51 -3.47 2.97 7.46
N ARG A 52 -2.13 3.04 7.52
CA ARG A 52 -1.26 1.95 7.04
C ARG A 52 -1.48 0.67 7.85
N ALA A 53 -1.51 0.77 9.18
CA ALA A 53 -1.77 -0.38 10.04
C ALA A 53 -3.14 -1.00 9.77
N GLU A 54 -4.19 -0.18 9.61
CA GLU A 54 -5.53 -0.66 9.29
C GLU A 54 -5.61 -1.29 7.89
N LEU A 55 -4.91 -0.73 6.90
CA LEU A 55 -4.83 -1.33 5.58
C LEU A 55 -4.16 -2.71 5.66
N LEU A 56 -3.00 -2.81 6.31
CA LEU A 56 -2.27 -4.08 6.46
C LEU A 56 -3.14 -5.14 7.11
N ARG A 57 -3.82 -4.81 8.22
CA ARG A 57 -4.75 -5.71 8.91
C ARG A 57 -5.84 -6.23 7.96
N ARG A 58 -6.46 -5.35 7.16
CA ARG A 58 -7.49 -5.75 6.17
C ARG A 58 -6.94 -6.61 5.04
N LEU A 59 -5.65 -6.49 4.75
CA LEU A 59 -5.01 -7.27 3.71
C LEU A 59 -4.56 -8.66 4.18
N GLU A 60 -4.36 -8.85 5.48
CA GLU A 60 -4.00 -10.11 6.14
C GLU A 60 -5.21 -11.04 6.37
N ASP A 61 -6.39 -10.49 6.65
CA ASP A 61 -7.62 -11.25 6.96
C ASP A 61 -8.31 -11.85 5.70
N ASP A 62 -7.63 -12.69 4.89
CA ASP A 62 -8.22 -13.32 3.69
C ASP A 62 -7.53 -14.64 3.29
N ASP A 63 -8.18 -15.44 2.43
CA ASP A 63 -7.66 -16.70 1.86
C ASP A 63 -6.40 -16.48 1.01
N ALA A 64 -6.32 -15.33 0.32
CA ALA A 64 -5.15 -14.87 -0.44
C ALA A 64 -4.56 -13.59 0.19
N PRO A 65 -3.87 -13.69 1.35
CA PRO A 65 -3.44 -12.51 2.09
C PRO A 65 -2.32 -11.78 1.37
N PHE A 66 -2.21 -10.47 1.60
CA PHE A 66 -0.99 -9.74 1.27
C PHE A 66 -0.07 -9.75 2.47
N THR A 67 1.22 -9.92 2.19
CA THR A 67 2.28 -9.88 3.19
C THR A 67 3.17 -8.68 2.93
N LEU A 68 3.48 -7.93 3.99
CA LEU A 68 4.46 -6.86 3.95
C LEU A 68 5.86 -7.45 3.79
N GLN A 69 6.49 -7.14 2.65
CA GLN A 69 7.85 -7.57 2.32
C GLN A 69 8.88 -6.54 2.78
N ALA A 70 8.56 -5.25 2.64
CA ALA A 70 9.43 -4.16 3.05
C ALA A 70 8.61 -2.91 3.42
N SER A 71 9.14 -2.14 4.37
CA SER A 71 8.60 -0.85 4.80
C SER A 71 9.77 0.10 5.03
N GLU A 72 9.82 1.18 4.28
CA GLU A 72 10.95 2.12 4.31
C GLU A 72 10.46 3.56 4.30
N ARG A 73 11.07 4.40 5.14
CA ARG A 73 10.86 5.85 5.12
C ARG A 73 11.98 6.48 4.31
N VAL A 74 11.60 7.15 3.24
CA VAL A 74 12.52 7.81 2.32
C VAL A 74 12.38 9.31 2.47
N ASP A 75 13.48 9.96 2.82
CA ASP A 75 13.55 11.42 2.81
C ASP A 75 13.65 11.90 1.36
N VAL A 76 12.62 12.63 0.93
CA VAL A 76 12.59 13.25 -0.40
C VAL A 76 13.07 14.69 -0.22
N PRO A 77 14.25 15.04 -0.77
CA PRO A 77 14.78 16.38 -0.65
C PRO A 77 13.83 17.37 -1.32
N ALA A 78 13.71 18.55 -0.70
CA ALA A 78 12.99 19.66 -1.28
C ALA A 78 13.57 20.04 -2.65
N ALA A 79 12.78 19.92 -3.71
CA ALA A 79 13.07 20.59 -4.97
C ALA A 79 12.43 21.98 -4.97
N ASN A 80 13.13 22.98 -5.50
CA ASN A 80 12.58 24.32 -5.79
C ASN A 80 11.94 25.04 -4.59
N GLY A 81 12.53 24.96 -3.39
CA GLY A 81 12.04 25.69 -2.22
C GLY A 81 10.81 25.07 -1.54
N ALA A 82 10.42 23.85 -1.92
CA ALA A 82 9.47 23.06 -1.15
C ALA A 82 10.03 22.69 0.24
N TRP A 83 9.19 22.14 1.11
CA TRP A 83 9.66 21.55 2.36
C TRP A 83 10.20 20.15 2.07
N PRO A 84 11.22 19.66 2.79
CA PRO A 84 11.58 18.26 2.73
C PRO A 84 10.37 17.43 3.22
N HIS A 85 10.06 16.35 2.49
CA HIS A 85 8.96 15.46 2.84
C HIS A 85 9.51 14.05 3.03
N GLN A 86 8.93 13.32 3.98
CA GLN A 86 9.27 11.92 4.18
C GLN A 86 8.14 11.06 3.60
N ILE A 87 8.47 10.15 2.68
CA ILE A 87 7.52 9.21 2.10
C ILE A 87 7.71 7.85 2.76
N GLN A 88 6.61 7.25 3.20
CA GLN A 88 6.56 5.87 3.61
C GLN A 88 6.28 5.00 2.38
N LEU A 89 7.25 4.15 2.03
CA LEU A 89 7.10 3.09 1.04
C LEU A 89 6.67 1.79 1.73
N LEU A 90 5.72 1.08 1.12
CA LEU A 90 5.28 -0.26 1.50
C LEU A 90 5.33 -1.17 0.28
N LEU A 91 6.10 -2.25 0.35
CA LEU A 91 6.10 -3.31 -0.64
C LEU A 91 5.32 -4.51 -0.09
N LEU A 92 4.24 -4.87 -0.76
CA LEU A 92 3.36 -5.98 -0.40
C LEU A 92 3.42 -7.05 -1.48
N ARG A 93 3.34 -8.32 -1.07
CA ARG A 93 3.21 -9.46 -1.97
C ARG A 93 1.94 -10.22 -1.67
N ARG A 94 1.12 -10.47 -2.69
CA ARG A 94 -0.05 -11.35 -2.56
C ARG A 94 0.38 -12.80 -2.56
N SER A 95 0.08 -13.48 -1.46
CA SER A 95 0.31 -14.92 -1.32
C SER A 95 -0.61 -15.69 -2.25
N CYS A 96 -0.16 -16.86 -2.67
CA CYS A 96 -0.98 -17.76 -3.47
C CYS A 96 -1.93 -18.50 -2.54
N THR A 97 -3.21 -18.56 -2.90
CA THR A 97 -4.12 -19.55 -2.33
C THR A 97 -3.71 -20.93 -2.83
N ASN A 98 -3.60 -21.91 -1.94
CA ASN A 98 -3.62 -23.30 -2.37
C ASN A 98 -5.05 -23.57 -2.86
N GLY A 99 -5.25 -23.57 -4.19
CA GLY A 99 -6.50 -24.01 -4.80
C GLY A 99 -6.70 -25.51 -4.69
#